data_AF-A0A7J9XZV6-F1
#
_entry.id   AF-A0A7J9XZV6-F1
#
_cell.length_a   1.000
_cell.length_b   1.000
_cell.length_c   1.000
_cell.angle_alpha   90.00
_cell.angle_beta   90.00
_cell.angle_gamma   90.00
#
_symmetry.space_group_name_H-M   'P 1'
#
loop_
_entity.id
_entity.type
_entity.pdbx_description
1 polymer ?
#
loop_
_entity_poly.entity_id
_entity_poly.type
_entity_poly.pdbx_seq_one_letter_code
_entity_poly.pdbx_strand_id
1 'polypeptide(L)'
;PVAVLLVAVLHAVPDDEGPHDFVARYRDIMAPGSHVAISHITSHEQPAHLVDRMTAVFEKVREPMVPRSRDEILRFFDGCELVDPGLVPAAEWRPDETAAEDDPPTGFILAGVGRKA
;
A
#
# COMPACT_ATOMS: atom_id res chain seq x y z
N PRO A 1 -10.58 -6.48 -18.92
CA PRO A 1 -10.02 -6.32 -17.55
C PRO A 1 -8.73 -5.50 -17.58
N VAL A 2 -8.46 -4.73 -16.53
CA VAL A 2 -7.24 -3.92 -16.39
C VAL A 2 -6.57 -4.17 -15.03
N ALA A 3 -5.32 -3.74 -14.88
CA ALA A 3 -4.64 -3.66 -13.59
C ALA A 3 -4.28 -2.19 -13.32
N VAL A 4 -4.77 -1.64 -12.20
CA VAL A 4 -4.43 -0.30 -11.73
C VAL A 4 -3.37 -0.42 -10.64
N LEU A 5 -2.22 0.21 -10.84
CA LEU A 5 -1.10 0.17 -9.90
C LEU A 5 -0.99 1.52 -9.19
N LEU A 6 -1.18 1.50 -7.87
CA LEU A 6 -1.02 2.64 -6.96
C LEU A 6 0.07 2.32 -5.95
N VAL A 7 1.28 2.10 -6.47
CA VAL A 7 2.44 1.62 -5.72
C VAL A 7 3.25 2.83 -5.25
N ALA A 8 3.37 3.02 -3.93
CA ALA A 8 4.12 4.09 -3.29
C ALA A 8 3.67 5.54 -3.63
N VAL A 9 2.46 5.74 -4.18
CA VAL A 9 1.96 7.08 -4.58
C VAL A 9 0.96 7.68 -3.58
N LEU A 10 0.17 6.87 -2.89
CA LEU A 10 -0.95 7.38 -2.07
C LEU A 10 -0.51 8.12 -0.80
N HIS A 11 0.74 7.95 -0.33
CA HIS A 11 1.29 8.74 0.78
C HIS A 11 1.43 10.21 0.45
N ALA A 12 1.58 10.54 -0.83
CA ALA A 12 1.72 11.91 -1.28
C ALA A 12 0.39 12.65 -1.37
N VAL A 13 -0.73 11.97 -1.11
CA VAL A 13 -2.08 12.54 -1.14
C VAL A 13 -2.51 12.85 0.30
N PRO A 14 -2.66 14.13 0.67
CA PRO A 14 -3.22 14.55 1.95
C PRO A 14 -4.66 14.06 2.15
N ASP A 15 -5.10 13.91 3.40
CA ASP A 15 -6.44 13.40 3.69
C ASP A 15 -7.57 14.35 3.26
N ASP A 16 -7.32 15.66 3.25
CA ASP A 16 -8.25 16.69 2.78
C ASP A 16 -8.42 16.72 1.25
N GLU A 17 -7.55 16.03 0.50
CA GLU A 17 -7.70 15.81 -0.94
C GLU A 17 -8.53 14.55 -1.29
N GLY A 18 -9.02 13.81 -0.28
CA GLY A 18 -9.93 12.68 -0.47
C GLY A 18 -9.25 11.46 -1.12
N PRO A 19 -8.19 10.88 -0.52
CA PRO A 19 -7.45 9.76 -1.08
C PRO A 19 -8.34 8.53 -1.32
N HIS A 20 -9.30 8.26 -0.43
CA HIS A 20 -10.24 7.14 -0.59
C HIS A 20 -11.21 7.36 -1.76
N ASP A 21 -11.71 8.58 -1.93
CA ASP A 21 -12.60 8.94 -3.04
C ASP A 21 -11.85 8.88 -4.38
N PHE A 22 -10.58 9.30 -4.40
CA PHE A 22 -9.72 9.17 -5.56
C PHE A 22 -9.62 7.70 -6.00
N VAL A 23 -9.26 6.78 -5.08
CA VAL A 23 -9.18 5.35 -5.41
C VAL A 23 -10.55 4.77 -5.77
N ALA A 24 -11.63 5.17 -5.09
CA ALA A 24 -12.98 4.72 -5.38
C ALA A 24 -13.40 5.02 -6.83
N ARG A 25 -13.10 6.22 -7.34
CA ARG A 25 -13.38 6.59 -8.74
C ARG A 25 -12.71 5.65 -9.75
N TYR A 26 -11.48 5.20 -9.49
CA TYR A 26 -10.85 4.16 -10.32
C TYR A 26 -11.59 2.82 -10.18
N ARG A 27 -11.90 2.40 -8.95
CA ARG A 27 -12.61 1.13 -8.69
C ARG A 27 -14.00 1.07 -9.31
N ASP A 28 -14.68 2.20 -9.46
CA ASP A 28 -16.03 2.28 -10.02
C ASP A 28 -16.05 2.13 -11.54
N ILE A 29 -15.00 2.58 -12.24
CA ILE A 29 -14.89 2.46 -13.70
C ILE A 29 -14.20 1.17 -14.17
N MET A 30 -13.56 0.44 -13.25
CA MET A 30 -12.93 -0.84 -13.56
C MET A 30 -13.97 -1.89 -13.93
N ALA A 31 -13.78 -2.57 -15.07
CA ALA A 31 -14.61 -3.71 -15.45
C ALA A 31 -14.42 -4.90 -14.47
N PRO A 32 -15.43 -5.77 -14.29
CA PRO A 32 -15.31 -7.03 -13.55
C PRO A 32 -14.06 -7.84 -13.95
N GLY A 33 -13.40 -8.43 -12.95
CA GLY A 33 -12.12 -9.14 -13.09
C GLY A 33 -10.87 -8.27 -13.23
N SER A 34 -11.00 -6.94 -13.15
CA SER A 34 -9.85 -6.03 -13.04
C SER A 34 -9.21 -6.09 -11.65
N HIS A 35 -7.99 -5.60 -11.52
CA HIS A 35 -7.25 -5.60 -10.25
C HIS A 35 -6.76 -4.21 -9.88
N VAL A 36 -6.69 -3.94 -8.58
CA VAL A 36 -5.98 -2.78 -8.01
C VAL A 36 -4.88 -3.29 -7.10
N ALA A 37 -3.64 -2.84 -7.33
CA ALA A 37 -2.49 -3.15 -6.50
C ALA A 37 -2.02 -1.87 -5.78
N ILE A 38 -1.89 -1.93 -4.46
CA ILE A 38 -1.50 -0.79 -3.64
C ILE A 38 -0.35 -1.21 -2.73
N SER A 39 0.64 -0.33 -2.58
CA SER A 39 1.61 -0.37 -1.49
C SER A 39 1.54 0.92 -0.68
N HIS A 40 1.47 0.78 0.65
CA HIS A 40 1.29 1.92 1.53
C HIS A 40 2.07 1.85 2.85
N ILE A 41 2.72 2.93 3.25
CA ILE A 41 3.37 3.18 4.53
C ILE A 41 2.33 3.12 5.63
N THR A 42 2.57 2.25 6.60
CA THR A 42 1.67 2.06 7.73
C THR A 42 2.07 2.93 8.92
N SER A 43 1.08 3.45 9.64
CA SER A 43 1.28 4.20 10.89
C SER A 43 1.47 3.29 12.13
N HIS A 44 1.30 1.97 12.00
CA HIS A 44 1.34 1.04 13.13
C HIS A 44 2.76 0.68 13.60
N GLU A 45 2.86 0.37 14.90
CA GLU A 45 4.06 0.13 15.72
C GLU A 45 5.19 -0.60 14.99
N GLN A 46 5.99 0.20 14.31
CA GLN A 46 7.24 -0.24 13.72
C GLN A 46 8.20 -0.55 14.88
N PRO A 47 8.82 -1.75 14.92
CA PRO A 47 9.98 -1.99 15.77
C PRO A 47 10.96 -0.82 15.67
N ALA A 48 11.60 -0.42 16.76
CA ALA A 48 12.44 0.79 16.79
C ALA A 48 13.44 0.90 15.62
N HIS A 49 13.99 -0.22 15.15
CA HIS A 49 14.91 -0.28 14.00
C HIS A 49 14.27 0.08 12.63
N LEU A 50 12.94 0.04 12.52
CA LEU A 50 12.18 0.47 11.33
C LEU A 50 11.82 1.95 11.39
N VAL A 51 11.69 2.52 12.59
CA VAL A 51 11.42 3.96 12.80
C VAL A 51 12.56 4.82 12.26
N ASP A 52 13.82 4.48 12.54
CA ASP A 52 14.98 5.25 12.05
C ASP A 52 15.05 5.27 10.51
N ARG A 53 14.67 4.15 9.86
CA ARG A 53 14.66 4.05 8.40
C ARG A 53 13.51 4.85 7.80
N MET A 54 12.34 4.79 8.43
CA MET A 54 11.20 5.61 8.04
C MET A 54 11.55 7.10 8.14
N THR A 55 12.16 7.52 9.25
CA THR A 55 12.67 8.89 9.46
C THR A 55 13.69 9.29 8.39
N ALA A 56 14.66 8.43 8.07
CA ALA A 56 15.66 8.70 7.03
C ALA A 56 15.06 8.81 5.62
N VAL A 57 13.94 8.13 5.34
CA VAL A 57 13.17 8.33 4.11
C VAL A 57 12.47 9.68 4.16
N PHE A 58 11.73 9.98 5.23
CA PHE A 58 11.03 11.25 5.45
C PHE A 58 11.96 12.47 5.33
N GLU A 59 13.16 12.41 5.89
CA GLU A 59 14.16 13.49 5.83
C GLU A 59 14.61 13.82 4.41
N LYS A 60 14.48 12.87 3.47
CA LYS A 60 14.88 13.03 2.07
C LYS A 60 13.75 13.50 1.16
N VAL A 61 12.49 13.40 1.60
CA VAL A 61 11.33 13.82 0.81
C VAL A 61 10.95 15.26 1.17
N ARG A 62 10.65 16.08 0.16
CA ARG A 62 10.18 17.47 0.39
C ARG A 62 8.66 17.53 0.55
N GLU A 63 7.96 16.58 -0.06
CA GLU A 63 6.51 16.48 -0.01
C GLU A 63 6.01 15.81 1.27
N PRO A 64 4.79 16.15 1.73
CA PRO A 64 4.12 15.41 2.79
C PRO A 64 4.01 13.93 2.43
N MET A 65 4.39 13.08 3.37
CA MET A 65 4.18 11.65 3.28
C MET A 65 3.27 11.28 4.45
N VAL A 66 2.08 10.77 4.15
CA VAL A 66 1.01 10.50 5.11
C VAL A 66 0.95 9.01 5.41
N PRO A 67 1.48 8.54 6.56
CA PRO A 67 1.25 7.17 7.02
C PRO A 67 -0.22 6.96 7.30
N ARG A 68 -0.74 5.77 6.98
CA ARG A 68 -2.11 5.38 7.30
C ARG A 68 -2.13 4.09 8.09
N SER A 69 -3.11 3.92 8.95
CA SER A 69 -3.30 2.65 9.64
C SER A 69 -3.63 1.53 8.66
N ARG A 70 -3.46 0.28 9.10
CA ARG A 70 -3.83 -0.89 8.30
C ARG A 70 -5.29 -0.81 7.83
N ASP A 71 -6.20 -0.39 8.70
CA ASP A 71 -7.63 -0.30 8.39
C ASP A 71 -7.91 0.78 7.35
N GLU A 72 -7.25 1.93 7.43
CA GLU A 72 -7.33 2.96 6.40
C GLU A 72 -6.82 2.44 5.06
N ILE A 73 -5.70 1.70 5.05
CA ILE A 73 -5.17 1.09 3.83
C ILE A 73 -6.14 0.05 3.26
N LEU A 74 -6.78 -0.76 4.10
CA LEU A 74 -7.80 -1.73 3.68
C LEU A 74 -8.99 -1.06 2.98
N ARG A 75 -9.41 0.13 3.41
CA ARG A 75 -10.52 0.87 2.76
C ARG A 75 -10.23 1.24 1.30
N PHE A 76 -8.96 1.30 0.89
CA PHE A 76 -8.63 1.46 -0.54
C PHE A 76 -9.04 0.25 -1.40
N PHE A 77 -9.39 -0.88 -0.79
CA PHE A 77 -9.86 -2.07 -1.46
C PHE A 77 -11.38 -2.30 -1.30
N ASP A 78 -12.13 -1.36 -0.73
CA ASP A 78 -13.58 -1.50 -0.53
C ASP A 78 -14.30 -1.85 -1.85
N GLY A 79 -15.11 -2.91 -1.81
CA GLY A 79 -15.81 -3.45 -2.98
C GLY A 79 -14.97 -4.32 -3.91
N CYS A 80 -13.74 -4.66 -3.52
CA CYS A 80 -12.90 -5.66 -4.16
C CYS A 80 -12.71 -6.88 -3.24
N GLU A 81 -12.46 -8.03 -3.85
CA GLU A 81 -12.01 -9.25 -3.17
C GLU A 81 -10.49 -9.19 -3.01
N LEU A 82 -9.99 -9.19 -1.78
CA LEU A 82 -8.54 -9.25 -1.55
C LEU A 82 -7.97 -10.60 -2.02
N VAL A 83 -6.92 -10.53 -2.82
CA VAL A 83 -6.17 -11.69 -3.28
C VAL A 83 -5.23 -12.15 -2.17
N ASP A 84 -5.18 -13.45 -1.88
CA ASP A 84 -4.27 -14.02 -0.88
C ASP A 84 -2.81 -13.61 -1.12
N PRO A 85 -2.07 -13.16 -0.08
CA PRO A 85 -2.36 -13.26 1.36
C PRO A 85 -3.15 -12.06 1.95
N GLY A 86 -3.75 -11.21 1.11
CA GLY A 86 -4.43 -9.99 1.53
C GLY A 86 -3.46 -8.81 1.67
N LEU A 87 -3.60 -8.05 2.76
CA LEU A 87 -2.75 -6.89 3.07
C LEU A 87 -1.71 -7.28 4.13
N VAL A 88 -0.46 -7.40 3.70
CA VAL A 88 0.72 -7.85 4.48
C VAL A 88 1.91 -6.92 4.24
N PRO A 89 2.99 -6.98 5.04
CA PRO A 89 4.25 -6.32 4.69
C PRO A 89 4.68 -6.63 3.26
N ALA A 90 5.21 -5.64 2.53
CA ALA A 90 5.48 -5.78 1.11
C ALA A 90 6.45 -6.94 0.78
N ALA A 91 7.47 -7.16 1.63
CA ALA A 91 8.39 -8.30 1.51
C ALA A 91 7.73 -9.67 1.71
N GLU A 92 6.56 -9.73 2.36
CA GLU A 92 5.81 -10.97 2.61
C GLU A 92 4.77 -11.24 1.51
N TRP A 93 4.58 -10.32 0.56
CA TRP A 93 3.59 -10.47 -0.49
C TRP A 93 4.12 -11.39 -1.60
N ARG A 94 3.83 -12.69 -1.49
CA ARG A 94 4.23 -13.75 -2.46
C ARG A 94 5.71 -13.64 -2.88
N PRO A 95 6.66 -13.71 -1.93
CA PRO A 95 8.09 -13.61 -2.24
C PRO A 95 8.52 -14.75 -3.15
N ASP A 96 9.44 -14.46 -4.08
CA ASP A 96 10.13 -15.51 -4.83
C ASP A 96 11.05 -16.29 -3.88
N GLU A 97 11.23 -17.60 -4.13
CA GLU A 97 12.12 -18.46 -3.33
C GLU A 97 13.58 -17.96 -3.29
N THR A 98 13.96 -17.09 -4.24
CA THR A 98 15.30 -16.48 -4.36
C THR A 98 15.36 -15.04 -3.82
N ALA A 99 14.28 -14.51 -3.23
CA ALA A 99 14.33 -13.20 -2.60
C ALA A 99 15.37 -13.23 -1.47
N ALA A 100 16.44 -12.45 -1.64
CA ALA A 100 17.59 -12.48 -0.76
C ALA A 100 17.20 -12.07 0.67
N GLU A 101 17.78 -12.76 1.67
CA GLU A 101 17.70 -12.37 3.09
C GLU A 101 18.24 -10.94 3.35
N ASP A 102 18.94 -10.38 2.36
CA ASP A 102 19.58 -9.05 2.38
C ASP A 102 18.65 -7.89 1.99
N ASP A 103 17.42 -8.16 1.54
CA ASP A 103 16.52 -7.08 1.15
C ASP A 103 16.07 -6.32 2.41
N PRO A 104 16.29 -4.99 2.49
CA PRO A 104 16.04 -4.25 3.71
C PRO A 104 14.57 -4.40 4.12
N PRO A 105 14.26 -4.76 5.39
CA PRO A 105 12.88 -5.08 5.75
C PRO A 105 11.95 -3.91 5.43
N THR A 106 11.00 -4.12 4.52
CA THR A 106 9.96 -3.14 4.14
C THR A 106 8.77 -3.21 5.10
N GLY A 107 9.01 -3.57 6.38
CA GLY A 107 7.96 -3.79 7.39
C GLY A 107 7.08 -2.57 7.67
N PHE A 108 7.52 -1.37 7.26
CA PHE A 108 6.74 -0.15 7.33
C PHE A 108 5.86 0.08 6.10
N ILE A 109 5.96 -0.74 5.04
CA ILE A 109 5.12 -0.70 3.85
C ILE A 109 4.27 -1.96 3.81
N LEU A 110 2.95 -1.81 3.78
CA LEU A 110 2.02 -2.87 3.48
C LEU A 110 1.74 -2.93 1.98
N ALA A 111 1.54 -4.11 1.43
CA ALA A 111 1.13 -4.32 0.05
C ALA A 111 -0.07 -5.26 -0.02
N GLY A 112 -0.95 -5.00 -0.99
CA GLY A 112 -2.13 -5.83 -1.24
C GLY A 112 -2.65 -5.67 -2.68
N VAL A 113 -3.38 -6.68 -3.12
CA VAL A 113 -4.05 -6.69 -4.43
C VAL A 113 -5.52 -7.02 -4.22
N GLY A 114 -6.42 -6.19 -4.77
CA GLY A 114 -7.85 -6.43 -4.79
C GLY A 114 -8.34 -6.73 -6.20
N ARG A 115 -9.16 -7.77 -6.34
CA ARG A 115 -9.87 -8.13 -7.58
C ARG A 115 -11.27 -7.55 -7.56
N LYS A 116 -11.65 -6.83 -8.62
CA LYS A 116 -13.02 -6.35 -8.81
C LYS A 116 -13.92 -7.54 -9.21
N ALA A 117 -15.00 -7.74 -8.46
CA ALA A 117 -16.02 -8.75 -8.77
C ALA A 117 -16.66 -8.52 -10.14
#